data_AF-A0A2I0MTI7-F1
#
_entry.id   AF-A0A2I0MTI7-F1
#
_cell.length_a   1.000
_cell.length_b   1.000
_cell.length_c   1.000
_cell.angle_alpha   90.00
_cell.angle_beta   90.00
_cell.angle_gamma   90.00
#
_symmetry.space_group_name_H-M   'P 1'
#
loop_
_entity.id
_entity.type
_entity.pdbx_description
1 polymer ?
#
loop_
_entity_poly.entity_id
_entity_poly.type
_entity_poly.pdbx_seq_one_letter_code
_entity_poly.pdbx_strand_id
1 'polypeptide(L)'
;MENIHSEMYSLLIDTYIKDSKEREFLFNAIETLPCVKKKADWAMRWIGDKKATYGERVVAFAAVEGIFFSGSFASIFWLKKRGLMPGLTFSNELISRDEGLHCDFACLMFKHLIHKPSEERVKEIIMNAVLIEQEFLTEALPVKLIGMNCTLMKQYIEFVADRLMLELGFNKIYKVENPFDFMENISLEGKTNFFEKRVGEYQRMGVMSKPTDNSFTLDAEF
;
A
#
# COMPACT_ATOMS: atom_id res chain seq x y z
N MET A 1 11.91 -3.55 -9.95
CA MET A 1 11.09 -4.06 -8.84
C MET A 1 9.63 -3.97 -9.20
N GLU A 2 9.10 -2.80 -9.61
CA GLU A 2 7.70 -2.64 -10.06
C GLU A 2 7.12 -3.71 -11.00
N ASN A 3 7.86 -4.16 -12.02
CA ASN A 3 7.38 -5.24 -12.88
C ASN A 3 7.12 -6.55 -12.12
N ILE A 4 7.93 -6.85 -11.10
CA ILE A 4 7.75 -8.00 -10.22
C ILE A 4 6.55 -7.77 -9.30
N HIS A 5 6.33 -6.55 -8.80
CA HIS A 5 5.13 -6.24 -8.01
C HIS A 5 3.86 -6.49 -8.83
N SER A 6 3.85 -6.03 -10.08
CA SER A 6 2.75 -6.24 -11.03
C SER A 6 2.51 -7.73 -11.31
N GLU A 7 3.57 -8.50 -11.56
CA GLU A 7 3.48 -9.96 -11.72
C GLU A 7 2.92 -10.64 -10.46
N MET A 8 3.40 -10.25 -9.28
CA MET A 8 2.93 -10.79 -8.00
C MET A 8 1.45 -10.52 -7.77
N TYR A 9 0.97 -9.29 -8.02
CA TYR A 9 -0.46 -8.97 -7.91
C TYR A 9 -1.29 -9.74 -8.94
N SER A 10 -0.80 -9.87 -10.17
CA SER A 10 -1.47 -10.64 -11.22
C SER A 10 -1.59 -12.12 -10.86
N LEU A 11 -0.52 -12.71 -10.31
CA LEU A 11 -0.50 -14.08 -9.82
C LEU A 11 -1.48 -14.29 -8.65
N LEU A 12 -1.55 -13.34 -7.71
CA LEU A 12 -2.49 -13.41 -6.59
C LEU A 12 -3.95 -13.36 -7.07
N ILE A 13 -4.27 -12.45 -8.00
CA ILE A 13 -5.59 -12.35 -8.62
C ILE A 13 -5.94 -13.66 -9.34
N ASP A 14 -5.04 -14.19 -10.17
CA ASP A 14 -5.27 -15.45 -10.90
C ASP A 14 -5.43 -16.66 -9.95
N THR A 15 -4.69 -16.64 -8.84
CA THR A 15 -4.77 -17.70 -7.83
C THR A 15 -6.12 -17.70 -7.11
N TYR A 16 -6.62 -16.52 -6.71
CA TYR A 16 -7.83 -16.43 -5.89
C TYR A 16 -9.13 -16.32 -6.68
N ILE A 17 -9.10 -15.76 -7.89
CA ILE A 17 -10.28 -15.46 -8.69
C ILE A 17 -10.37 -16.45 -9.85
N LYS A 18 -11.25 -17.44 -9.69
CA LYS A 18 -11.39 -18.54 -10.66
C LYS A 18 -12.29 -18.18 -11.85
N ASP A 19 -13.25 -17.28 -11.68
CA ASP A 19 -14.08 -16.83 -12.78
C ASP A 19 -13.29 -15.91 -13.70
N SER A 20 -13.19 -16.28 -14.97
CA SER A 20 -12.45 -15.52 -15.97
C SER A 20 -13.07 -14.14 -16.23
N LYS A 21 -14.41 -14.02 -16.12
CA LYS A 21 -15.11 -12.75 -16.34
C LYS A 21 -14.86 -11.77 -15.21
N GLU A 22 -14.98 -12.23 -13.97
CA GLU A 22 -14.64 -11.43 -12.79
C GLU A 22 -13.17 -10.99 -12.80
N ARG A 23 -12.27 -11.90 -13.18
CA ARG A 23 -10.85 -11.60 -13.33
C ARG A 23 -10.58 -10.53 -14.39
N GLU A 24 -11.19 -10.64 -15.57
CA GLU A 24 -11.08 -9.63 -16.63
C GLU A 24 -11.63 -8.26 -16.19
N PHE A 25 -12.76 -8.26 -15.48
CA PHE A 25 -13.34 -7.04 -14.90
C PHE A 25 -12.36 -6.35 -13.94
N LEU A 26 -11.69 -7.12 -13.08
CA LEU A 26 -10.73 -6.60 -12.08
C LEU A 26 -9.39 -6.19 -12.70
N PHE A 27 -8.90 -6.88 -13.74
CA PHE A 27 -7.71 -6.44 -14.45
C PHE A 27 -7.92 -5.10 -15.19
N ASN A 28 -9.15 -4.83 -15.63
CA ASN A 28 -9.52 -3.56 -16.26
C ASN A 28 -10.03 -2.51 -15.25
N ALA A 29 -9.67 -2.62 -13.97
CA ALA A 29 -10.15 -1.77 -12.87
C ALA A 29 -10.07 -0.26 -13.13
N ILE A 30 -9.09 0.23 -13.90
CA ILE A 30 -9.00 1.66 -14.24
C ILE A 30 -10.21 2.12 -15.06
N GLU A 31 -10.75 1.25 -15.92
CA GLU A 31 -11.92 1.53 -16.75
C GLU A 31 -13.23 1.11 -16.06
N THR A 32 -13.18 0.04 -15.26
CA THR A 32 -14.36 -0.60 -14.69
C THR A 32 -14.72 -0.11 -13.28
N LEU A 33 -13.75 0.44 -12.52
CA LEU A 33 -13.94 0.91 -11.14
C LEU A 33 -13.70 2.43 -11.04
N PRO A 34 -14.75 3.24 -10.82
CA PRO A 34 -14.62 4.70 -10.70
C PRO A 34 -13.63 5.15 -9.62
N CYS A 35 -13.52 4.40 -8.52
CA CYS A 35 -12.60 4.71 -7.43
C CYS A 35 -11.12 4.53 -7.83
N VAL A 36 -10.82 3.56 -8.70
CA VAL A 36 -9.48 3.36 -9.26
C VAL A 36 -9.20 4.42 -10.33
N LYS A 37 -10.18 4.72 -11.17
CA LYS A 37 -10.09 5.81 -12.16
C LYS A 37 -9.76 7.15 -11.50
N LYS A 38 -10.38 7.49 -10.37
CA LYS A 38 -10.08 8.72 -9.61
C LYS A 38 -8.60 8.84 -9.23
N LYS A 39 -7.97 7.73 -8.80
CA LYS A 39 -6.53 7.70 -8.51
C LYS A 39 -5.69 7.93 -9.77
N ALA A 40 -6.05 7.28 -10.87
CA ALA A 40 -5.38 7.46 -12.16
C ALA A 40 -5.51 8.90 -12.68
N ASP A 41 -6.70 9.48 -12.61
CA ASP A 41 -6.96 10.88 -13.02
C ASP A 41 -6.16 11.87 -12.16
N TRP A 42 -6.07 11.62 -10.84
CA TRP A 42 -5.20 12.40 -9.96
C TRP A 42 -3.72 12.29 -10.39
N ALA A 43 -3.23 11.09 -10.68
CA ALA A 43 -1.84 10.90 -11.11
C ALA A 43 -1.59 11.63 -12.43
N MET A 44 -2.50 11.55 -13.39
CA MET A 44 -2.40 12.28 -14.65
C MET A 44 -2.42 13.80 -14.47
N ARG A 45 -3.19 14.32 -13.52
CA ARG A 45 -3.22 15.76 -13.20
C ARG A 45 -1.89 16.28 -12.66
N TRP A 46 -1.20 15.51 -11.82
CA TRP A 46 0.01 16.00 -11.13
C TRP A 46 1.31 15.54 -11.76
N ILE A 47 1.32 14.35 -12.36
CA ILE A 47 2.48 13.73 -12.99
C ILE A 47 2.41 13.85 -14.51
N GLY A 48 1.22 13.81 -15.12
CA GLY A 48 1.05 13.88 -16.57
C GLY A 48 0.95 15.30 -17.16
N ASP A 49 0.55 16.30 -16.35
CA ASP A 49 0.36 17.67 -16.82
C ASP A 49 1.69 18.30 -17.26
N LYS A 50 1.76 18.80 -18.50
CA LYS A 50 2.95 19.47 -19.07
C LYS A 50 3.35 20.73 -18.30
N LYS A 51 2.43 21.36 -17.58
CA LYS A 51 2.68 22.56 -16.77
C LYS A 51 3.21 22.26 -15.37
N ALA A 52 3.08 21.02 -14.89
CA ALA A 52 3.58 20.65 -13.57
C ALA A 52 5.12 20.71 -13.53
N THR A 53 5.64 21.45 -12.56
CA THR A 53 7.08 21.55 -12.29
C THR A 53 7.65 20.22 -11.81
N TYR A 54 8.96 20.05 -11.92
CA TYR A 54 9.62 18.84 -11.42
C TYR A 54 9.38 18.62 -9.92
N GLY A 55 9.42 19.68 -9.11
CA GLY A 55 9.16 19.58 -7.68
C GLY A 55 7.73 19.13 -7.34
N GLU A 56 6.72 19.62 -8.06
CA GLU A 56 5.35 19.13 -7.90
C GLU A 56 5.22 17.65 -8.27
N ARG A 57 5.89 17.20 -9.35
CA ARG A 57 5.89 15.79 -9.74
C ARG A 57 6.56 14.90 -8.72
N VAL A 58 7.67 15.34 -8.11
CA VAL A 58 8.36 14.59 -7.06
C VAL A 58 7.46 14.43 -5.82
N VAL A 59 6.74 15.49 -5.42
CA VAL A 59 5.77 15.41 -4.31
C VAL A 59 4.61 14.48 -4.66
N ALA A 60 4.08 14.60 -5.88
CA ALA A 60 3.01 13.74 -6.34
C ALA A 60 3.45 12.26 -6.39
N PHE A 61 4.65 11.99 -6.88
CA PHE A 61 5.26 10.67 -6.88
C PHE A 61 5.42 10.13 -5.45
N ALA A 62 5.96 10.93 -4.52
CA ALA A 62 6.06 10.53 -3.11
C ALA A 62 4.69 10.18 -2.49
N ALA A 63 3.63 10.87 -2.90
CA ALA A 63 2.27 10.55 -2.47
C ALA A 63 1.69 9.29 -3.13
N VAL A 64 2.09 8.95 -4.38
CA VAL A 64 1.75 7.66 -5.00
C VAL A 64 2.38 6.50 -4.22
N GLU A 65 3.67 6.61 -3.92
CA GLU A 65 4.41 5.54 -3.23
C GLU A 65 4.06 5.46 -1.73
N GLY A 66 3.80 6.60 -1.09
CA GLY A 66 3.66 6.70 0.37
C GLY A 66 2.22 6.79 0.89
N ILE A 67 1.30 7.43 0.16
CA ILE A 67 -0.09 7.65 0.62
C ILE A 67 -1.04 6.72 -0.09
N PHE A 68 -1.02 6.69 -1.42
CA PHE A 68 -1.82 5.71 -2.16
C PHE A 68 -1.34 4.30 -1.80
N PHE A 69 -2.29 3.39 -1.61
CA PHE A 69 -2.07 2.01 -1.14
C PHE A 69 -1.66 1.87 0.34
N SER A 70 -1.36 2.94 1.07
CA SER A 70 -0.99 2.86 2.49
C SER A 70 -2.05 2.13 3.32
N GLY A 71 -3.33 2.41 3.08
CA GLY A 71 -4.41 1.72 3.80
C GLY A 71 -4.71 0.33 3.23
N SER A 72 -4.43 0.06 1.95
CA SER A 72 -4.43 -1.30 1.41
C SER A 72 -3.39 -2.18 2.12
N PHE A 73 -2.16 -1.69 2.27
CA PHE A 73 -1.12 -2.39 3.03
C PHE A 73 -1.54 -2.66 4.46
N ALA A 74 -2.06 -1.64 5.16
CA ALA A 74 -2.57 -1.80 6.52
C ALA A 74 -3.71 -2.84 6.60
N SER A 75 -4.61 -2.86 5.61
CA SER A 75 -5.71 -3.82 5.55
C SER A 75 -5.25 -5.27 5.34
N ILE A 76 -4.16 -5.50 4.60
CA ILE A 76 -3.59 -6.82 4.42
C ILE A 76 -2.80 -7.24 5.66
N PHE A 77 -2.10 -6.31 6.31
CA PHE A 77 -1.45 -6.57 7.58
C PHE A 77 -2.42 -6.88 8.71
N TRP A 78 -3.64 -6.34 8.65
CA TRP A 78 -4.73 -6.77 9.53
C TRP A 78 -5.05 -8.26 9.38
N LEU A 79 -5.02 -8.80 8.16
CA LEU A 79 -5.16 -10.24 7.93
C LEU A 79 -3.99 -11.03 8.51
N LYS A 80 -2.75 -10.49 8.41
CA LYS A 80 -1.56 -11.07 9.05
C LYS A 80 -1.72 -11.18 10.56
N LYS A 81 -2.24 -10.13 11.23
CA LYS A 81 -2.53 -10.14 12.69
C LYS A 81 -3.48 -11.28 13.08
N ARG A 82 -4.33 -11.72 12.16
CA ARG A 82 -5.28 -12.82 12.35
C ARG A 82 -4.76 -14.20 11.90
N GLY A 83 -3.51 -14.27 11.43
CA GLY A 83 -2.89 -15.51 10.93
C GLY A 83 -3.47 -15.99 9.59
N LEU A 84 -4.04 -15.09 8.78
CA LEU A 84 -4.70 -15.45 7.52
C LEU A 84 -3.82 -15.14 6.31
N MET A 85 -4.01 -15.90 5.23
CA MET A 85 -3.44 -15.64 3.89
C MET A 85 -1.90 -15.45 3.91
N PRO A 86 -1.12 -16.43 4.38
CA PRO A 86 0.33 -16.28 4.59
C PRO A 86 1.09 -15.87 3.32
N GLY A 87 0.71 -16.40 2.15
CA GLY A 87 1.33 -16.01 0.87
C GLY A 87 1.11 -14.53 0.51
N LEU A 88 -0.14 -14.05 0.65
CA LEU A 88 -0.51 -12.66 0.41
C LEU A 88 0.17 -11.70 1.41
N THR A 89 0.15 -12.06 2.69
CA THR A 89 0.73 -11.19 3.74
C THR A 89 2.24 -11.11 3.64
N PHE A 90 2.91 -12.18 3.21
CA PHE A 90 4.34 -12.18 2.95
C PHE A 90 4.72 -11.31 1.73
N SER A 91 4.00 -11.43 0.61
CA SER A 91 4.25 -10.56 -0.55
C SER A 91 3.96 -9.10 -0.23
N ASN A 92 2.91 -8.82 0.54
CA ASN A 92 2.58 -7.47 1.02
C ASN A 92 3.68 -6.87 1.89
N GLU A 93 4.33 -7.66 2.75
CA GLU A 93 5.47 -7.20 3.56
C GLU A 93 6.66 -6.76 2.69
N LEU A 94 6.98 -7.54 1.66
CA LEU A 94 8.07 -7.20 0.75
C LEU A 94 7.75 -5.96 -0.09
N ILE A 95 6.56 -5.90 -0.67
CA ILE A 95 6.14 -4.77 -1.53
C ILE A 95 6.06 -3.49 -0.70
N SER A 96 5.40 -3.51 0.47
CA SER A 96 5.27 -2.30 1.30
C SER A 96 6.62 -1.78 1.81
N ARG A 97 7.61 -2.65 2.04
CA ARG A 97 8.98 -2.24 2.35
C ARG A 97 9.62 -1.53 1.15
N ASP A 98 9.47 -2.10 -0.04
CA ASP A 98 10.06 -1.56 -1.26
C ASP A 98 9.42 -0.21 -1.62
N GLU A 99 8.10 -0.05 -1.51
CA GLU A 99 7.43 1.27 -1.72
C GLU A 99 7.83 2.30 -0.66
N GLY A 100 8.12 1.86 0.58
CA GLY A 100 8.71 2.72 1.59
C GLY A 100 10.04 3.32 1.13
N LEU A 101 10.92 2.51 0.52
CA LEU A 101 12.19 2.97 -0.03
C LEU A 101 12.00 3.91 -1.24
N HIS A 102 11.01 3.66 -2.10
CA HIS A 102 10.69 4.55 -3.22
C HIS A 102 10.20 5.92 -2.72
N CYS A 103 9.34 5.94 -1.70
CA CYS A 103 8.87 7.15 -1.06
C CYS A 103 10.03 7.94 -0.41
N ASP A 104 10.92 7.25 0.32
CA ASP A 104 12.10 7.84 0.94
C ASP A 104 13.04 8.46 -0.11
N PHE A 105 13.21 7.77 -1.25
CA PHE A 105 14.00 8.28 -2.37
C PHE A 105 13.38 9.55 -2.97
N ALA A 106 12.05 9.59 -3.15
CA ALA A 106 11.35 10.80 -3.60
C ALA A 106 11.55 11.97 -2.62
N CYS A 107 11.49 11.72 -1.32
CA CYS A 107 11.77 12.71 -0.28
C CYS A 107 13.22 13.21 -0.34
N LEU A 108 14.19 12.30 -0.57
CA LEU A 108 15.59 12.65 -0.74
C LEU A 108 15.81 13.55 -1.98
N MET A 109 15.20 13.19 -3.11
CA MET A 109 15.21 14.03 -4.32
C MET A 109 14.64 15.41 -4.04
N PHE A 110 13.51 15.49 -3.32
CA PHE A 110 12.88 16.76 -2.94
C PHE A 110 13.80 17.62 -2.08
N LYS A 111 14.50 17.02 -1.10
CA LYS A 111 15.45 17.73 -0.23
C LYS A 111 16.53 18.47 -1.04
N HIS A 112 17.00 17.86 -2.12
CA HIS A 112 18.04 18.41 -3.02
C HIS A 112 17.52 19.42 -4.06
N LEU A 113 16.21 19.68 -4.15
CA LEU A 113 15.69 20.73 -5.02
C LEU A 113 16.08 22.12 -4.53
N ILE A 114 16.62 22.92 -5.44
CA ILE A 114 16.93 24.33 -5.19
C ILE A 114 15.62 25.15 -5.20
N HIS A 115 14.78 24.95 -6.22
CA HIS A 115 13.48 25.62 -6.36
C HIS A 115 12.35 24.67 -5.98
N LYS A 116 11.98 24.70 -4.70
CA LYS A 116 10.89 23.88 -4.16
C LYS A 116 9.53 24.54 -4.45
N PRO A 117 8.46 23.75 -4.66
CA PRO A 117 7.09 24.26 -4.66
C PRO A 117 6.75 24.86 -3.29
N SER A 118 5.77 25.77 -3.25
CA SER A 118 5.34 26.38 -2.00
C SER A 118 4.69 25.35 -1.08
N GLU A 119 4.71 25.60 0.23
CA GLU A 119 4.09 24.71 1.23
C GLU A 119 2.60 24.50 0.95
N GLU A 120 1.89 25.55 0.52
CA GLU A 120 0.47 25.49 0.16
C GLU A 120 0.24 24.52 -1.01
N ARG A 121 1.14 24.54 -2.00
CA ARG A 121 1.04 23.67 -3.17
C ARG A 121 1.33 22.22 -2.80
N VAL A 122 2.32 21.97 -1.94
CA VAL A 122 2.60 20.63 -1.41
C VAL A 122 1.40 20.12 -0.61
N LYS A 123 0.84 20.93 0.28
CA LYS A 123 -0.37 20.60 1.05
C LYS A 123 -1.53 20.26 0.14
N GLU A 124 -1.76 21.02 -0.93
CA GLU A 124 -2.82 20.72 -1.89
C GLU A 124 -2.65 19.32 -2.50
N ILE A 125 -1.45 18.97 -2.97
CA ILE A 125 -1.18 17.66 -3.57
C ILE A 125 -1.47 16.54 -2.56
N ILE A 126 -0.90 16.66 -1.36
CA ILE A 126 -0.99 15.67 -0.29
C ILE A 126 -2.43 15.50 0.21
N MET A 127 -3.13 16.60 0.50
CA MET A 127 -4.51 16.54 1.00
C MET A 127 -5.46 15.95 -0.04
N ASN A 128 -5.28 16.24 -1.33
CA ASN A 128 -6.06 15.60 -2.38
C ASN A 128 -5.83 14.08 -2.44
N ALA A 129 -4.57 13.63 -2.29
CA ALA A 129 -4.27 12.20 -2.25
C ALA A 129 -4.92 11.51 -1.03
N VAL A 130 -4.85 12.12 0.15
CA VAL A 130 -5.49 11.62 1.38
C VAL A 130 -6.99 11.46 1.20
N LEU A 131 -7.67 12.48 0.67
CA LEU A 131 -9.12 12.43 0.46
C LEU A 131 -9.53 11.27 -0.45
N ILE A 132 -8.80 11.07 -1.55
CA ILE A 132 -9.07 9.97 -2.50
C ILE A 132 -8.81 8.61 -1.84
N GLU A 133 -7.74 8.46 -1.07
CA GLU A 133 -7.43 7.20 -0.38
C GLU A 133 -8.44 6.88 0.73
N GLN A 134 -8.89 7.90 1.48
CA GLN A 134 -9.94 7.76 2.48
C GLN A 134 -11.26 7.31 1.83
N GLU A 135 -11.67 7.93 0.72
CA GLU A 135 -12.86 7.53 -0.04
C GLU A 135 -12.73 6.07 -0.50
N PHE A 136 -11.56 5.70 -1.04
CA PHE A 136 -11.29 4.35 -1.53
C PHE A 136 -11.53 3.28 -0.46
N LEU A 137 -11.06 3.50 0.77
CA LEU A 137 -11.09 2.49 1.85
C LEU A 137 -12.27 2.62 2.82
N THR A 138 -13.09 3.64 2.68
CA THR A 138 -14.26 3.83 3.55
C THR A 138 -15.58 3.80 2.82
N GLU A 139 -15.58 4.05 1.52
CA GLU A 139 -16.79 4.09 0.69
C GLU A 139 -16.74 3.06 -0.43
N ALA A 140 -15.69 3.06 -1.25
CA ALA A 140 -15.62 2.20 -2.43
C ALA A 140 -15.31 0.73 -2.11
N LEU A 141 -14.29 0.49 -1.29
CA LEU A 141 -13.92 -0.81 -0.74
C LEU A 141 -13.77 -0.70 0.78
N PRO A 142 -14.89 -0.61 1.52
CA PRO A 142 -14.86 -0.33 2.93
C PRO A 142 -14.10 -1.39 3.72
N VAL A 143 -13.08 -0.99 4.47
CA VAL A 143 -12.30 -1.89 5.33
C VAL A 143 -13.15 -2.55 6.44
N LYS A 144 -14.36 -2.05 6.67
CA LYS A 144 -15.39 -2.70 7.50
C LYS A 144 -15.72 -4.11 7.03
N LEU A 145 -15.60 -4.40 5.73
CA LEU A 145 -15.84 -5.74 5.16
C LEU A 145 -14.91 -6.81 5.75
N ILE A 146 -13.69 -6.43 6.17
CA ILE A 146 -12.72 -7.32 6.79
C ILE A 146 -12.62 -7.14 8.32
N GLY A 147 -13.58 -6.41 8.90
CA GLY A 147 -13.68 -6.18 10.34
C GLY A 147 -12.81 -5.04 10.88
N MET A 148 -12.27 -4.16 10.03
CA MET A 148 -11.55 -2.96 10.48
C MET A 148 -12.50 -1.77 10.65
N ASN A 149 -12.10 -0.80 11.48
CA ASN A 149 -12.84 0.43 11.68
C ASN A 149 -12.46 1.49 10.63
N CYS A 150 -13.44 1.97 9.85
CA CYS A 150 -13.22 2.99 8.81
C CYS A 150 -12.69 4.32 9.38
N THR A 151 -13.13 4.73 10.57
CA THR A 151 -12.64 5.96 11.22
C THR A 151 -11.16 5.83 11.58
N LEU A 152 -10.75 4.67 12.13
CA LEU A 152 -9.33 4.42 12.39
C LEU A 152 -8.51 4.35 11.10
N MET A 153 -9.08 3.80 10.02
CA MET A 153 -8.40 3.81 8.72
C MET A 153 -8.20 5.24 8.19
N LYS A 154 -9.19 6.14 8.34
CA LYS A 154 -9.03 7.55 7.98
C LYS A 154 -7.90 8.21 8.77
N GLN A 155 -7.90 8.01 10.09
CA GLN A 155 -6.84 8.52 10.97
C GLN A 155 -5.46 7.95 10.59
N TYR A 156 -5.38 6.68 10.21
CA TYR A 156 -4.12 6.07 9.77
C TYR A 156 -3.58 6.71 8.48
N ILE A 157 -4.43 6.96 7.49
CA ILE A 157 -4.02 7.64 6.24
C ILE A 157 -3.55 9.07 6.54
N GLU A 158 -4.23 9.77 7.45
CA GLU A 158 -3.81 11.11 7.92
C GLU A 158 -2.46 11.08 8.65
N PHE A 159 -2.23 10.07 9.48
CA PHE A 159 -0.94 9.83 10.15
C PHE A 159 0.19 9.62 9.13
N VAL A 160 -0.04 8.81 8.09
CA VAL A 160 0.94 8.57 7.03
C VAL A 160 1.24 9.86 6.26
N ALA A 161 0.21 10.65 5.95
CA ALA A 161 0.38 11.94 5.27
C ALA A 161 1.17 12.94 6.13
N ASP A 162 0.91 13.01 7.44
CA ASP A 162 1.70 13.82 8.36
C ASP A 162 3.17 13.41 8.41
N ARG A 163 3.44 12.10 8.38
CA ARG A 163 4.81 11.58 8.34
C ARG A 163 5.51 11.99 7.04
N LEU A 164 4.82 11.89 5.90
CA LEU A 164 5.36 12.33 4.61
C LEU A 164 5.61 13.85 4.59
N MET A 165 4.71 14.65 5.15
CA MET A 165 4.89 16.10 5.27
C MET A 165 6.15 16.46 6.05
N LEU A 166 6.42 15.76 7.16
CA LEU A 166 7.64 15.93 7.94
C LEU A 166 8.90 15.55 7.13
N GLU A 167 8.87 14.44 6.40
CA GLU A 167 10.00 14.02 5.57
C GLU A 167 10.30 14.99 4.40
N LEU A 168 9.27 15.63 3.87
CA LEU A 168 9.40 16.72 2.89
C LEU A 168 9.89 18.04 3.52
N GLY A 169 10.02 18.11 4.85
CA GLY A 169 10.52 19.28 5.58
C GLY A 169 9.46 20.30 5.96
N PHE A 170 8.17 19.91 5.99
CA PHE A 170 7.04 20.76 6.34
C PHE A 170 6.39 20.33 7.67
N ASN A 171 5.50 21.18 8.18
CA ASN A 171 4.75 20.86 9.40
C ASN A 171 3.59 19.89 9.12
N LYS A 172 3.21 19.12 10.15
CA LYS A 172 2.02 18.24 10.15
C LYS A 172 0.76 19.02 9.79
N ILE A 173 -0.11 18.39 9.01
CA ILE A 173 -1.42 18.90 8.58
C ILE A 173 -2.49 18.49 9.59
N TYR A 174 -2.58 17.19 9.88
CA TYR A 174 -3.68 16.58 10.65
C TYR A 174 -3.39 16.46 12.14
N LYS A 175 -2.10 16.33 12.50
CA LYS A 175 -1.58 16.19 13.87
C LYS A 175 -2.18 15.00 14.62
N VAL A 176 -2.36 13.90 13.90
CA VAL A 176 -2.91 12.65 14.46
C VAL A 176 -1.81 11.65 14.79
N GLU A 177 -2.15 10.69 15.66
CA GLU A 177 -1.29 9.57 16.04
C GLU A 177 -1.68 8.30 15.26
N ASN A 178 -0.76 7.35 15.21
CA ASN A 178 -0.99 6.05 14.57
C ASN A 178 -2.05 5.24 15.35
N PRO A 179 -3.21 4.90 14.75
CA PRO A 179 -4.24 4.12 15.43
C PRO A 179 -3.99 2.60 15.41
N PHE A 180 -2.98 2.12 14.68
CA PHE A 180 -2.72 0.70 14.44
C PHE A 180 -1.38 0.24 15.03
N ASP A 181 -1.44 -0.37 16.20
CA ASP A 181 -0.32 -1.00 16.92
C ASP A 181 0.47 -1.99 16.04
N PHE A 182 -0.24 -2.80 15.25
CA PHE A 182 0.36 -3.81 14.39
C PHE A 182 1.23 -3.21 13.29
N MET A 183 0.97 -1.97 12.86
CA MET A 183 1.79 -1.29 11.86
C MET A 183 3.17 -0.88 12.41
N GLU A 184 3.33 -0.76 13.72
CA GLU A 184 4.65 -0.50 14.35
C GLU A 184 5.46 -1.79 14.50
N ASN A 185 4.78 -2.89 14.82
CA ASN A 185 5.42 -4.19 15.06
C ASN A 185 6.00 -4.81 13.79
N ILE A 186 5.45 -4.50 12.61
CA ILE A 186 5.92 -5.04 11.34
C ILE A 186 7.34 -4.53 11.01
N SER A 187 7.66 -3.28 11.36
CA SER A 187 9.03 -2.76 11.20
C SER A 187 10.06 -3.46 12.12
N LEU A 188 9.59 -4.15 13.18
CA LEU A 188 10.43 -4.87 14.14
C LEU A 188 10.65 -6.34 13.77
N GLU A 189 9.67 -7.02 13.16
CA GLU A 189 9.79 -8.44 12.79
C GLU A 189 10.89 -8.72 11.74
N GLY A 190 11.22 -7.74 10.89
CA GLY A 190 12.37 -7.80 9.99
C GLY A 190 13.74 -7.73 10.68
N LYS A 191 13.78 -7.44 11.99
CA LYS A 191 14.99 -7.41 12.83
C LYS A 191 15.10 -8.65 13.75
N THR A 192 14.47 -9.76 13.39
CA THR A 192 14.67 -11.03 14.10
C THR A 192 15.99 -11.67 13.69
N ASN A 193 16.69 -12.28 14.67
CA ASN A 193 18.01 -12.86 14.50
C ASN A 193 18.02 -13.88 13.35
N PHE A 194 19.03 -13.78 12.48
CA PHE A 194 19.27 -14.61 11.29
C PHE A 194 19.22 -16.14 11.55
N PHE A 195 19.27 -16.57 12.82
CA PHE A 195 19.25 -17.97 13.25
C PHE A 195 17.87 -18.51 13.64
N GLU A 196 16.85 -17.68 13.82
CA GLU A 196 15.53 -18.12 14.34
C GLU A 196 14.47 -18.36 13.25
N LYS A 197 14.68 -17.84 12.04
CA LYS A 197 13.73 -17.99 10.93
C LYS A 197 14.05 -19.25 10.13
N ARG A 198 13.10 -20.18 9.99
CA ARG A 198 13.14 -21.18 8.90
C ARG A 198 13.08 -20.41 7.58
N VAL A 199 14.17 -20.46 6.82
CA VAL A 199 14.44 -19.54 5.73
C VAL A 199 13.50 -19.80 4.54
N GLY A 200 12.37 -19.07 4.51
CA GLY A 200 11.49 -18.99 3.34
C GLY A 200 12.14 -18.30 2.14
N GLU A 201 13.22 -17.53 2.36
CA GLU A 201 13.96 -16.80 1.33
C GLU A 201 14.71 -17.72 0.34
N TYR A 202 14.87 -19.02 0.65
CA TYR A 202 15.46 -20.02 -0.24
C TYR A 202 14.50 -21.15 -0.63
N GLN A 203 13.19 -21.01 -0.41
CA GLN A 203 12.25 -21.99 -0.95
C GLN A 203 12.13 -21.83 -2.47
N ARG A 204 13.00 -22.54 -3.20
CA ARG A 204 12.77 -22.84 -4.61
C ARG A 204 11.44 -23.59 -4.72
N MET A 205 10.58 -23.09 -5.61
CA MET A 205 9.37 -23.78 -6.06
C MET A 205 9.70 -25.25 -6.35
N GLY A 206 9.13 -26.17 -5.55
CA GLY A 206 9.17 -27.61 -5.81
C GLY A 206 10.09 -28.48 -4.94
N VAL A 207 10.82 -27.94 -3.94
CA VAL A 207 11.82 -28.78 -3.22
C VAL A 207 11.35 -29.40 -1.89
N MET A 208 10.26 -28.98 -1.23
CA MET A 208 9.80 -29.67 0.00
C MET A 208 8.29 -29.52 0.31
N SER A 209 7.41 -29.81 -0.64
CA SER A 209 5.97 -29.95 -0.34
C SER A 209 5.62 -31.43 -0.21
N LYS A 210 5.39 -31.93 1.02
CA LYS A 210 4.75 -33.25 1.15
C LYS A 210 3.30 -33.12 0.69
N PRO A 211 2.73 -34.09 -0.05
CA PRO A 211 1.37 -33.99 -0.60
C PRO A 211 0.26 -33.80 0.45
N THR A 212 0.58 -34.02 1.73
CA THR A 212 -0.34 -33.94 2.86
C THR A 212 -0.55 -32.54 3.41
N ASP A 213 0.30 -31.55 3.09
CA ASP A 213 0.19 -30.20 3.67
C ASP A 213 -0.85 -29.30 2.95
N ASN A 214 -1.43 -29.77 1.84
CA ASN A 214 -2.42 -29.04 1.05
C ASN A 214 -3.83 -29.68 1.07
N SER A 215 -4.23 -30.31 2.18
CA SER A 215 -5.61 -30.78 2.33
C SER A 215 -6.51 -29.67 2.87
N PHE A 216 -7.33 -29.08 2.01
CA PHE A 216 -8.45 -28.24 2.41
C PHE A 216 -9.55 -29.11 3.07
N THR A 217 -9.95 -28.80 4.30
CA THR A 217 -11.01 -29.52 5.04
C THR A 217 -12.14 -28.56 5.36
N LEU A 218 -13.40 -28.99 5.16
CA LEU A 218 -14.60 -28.21 5.49
C LEU A 218 -15.15 -28.54 6.89
N ASP A 219 -14.57 -29.50 7.60
CA ASP A 219 -15.04 -30.01 8.90
C ASP A 219 -14.32 -29.36 10.09
N ALA A 220 -14.10 -28.04 10.02
CA ALA A 220 -13.71 -27.31 11.24
C ALA A 220 -14.99 -27.05 12.04
N GLU A 221 -15.12 -27.65 13.23
CA GLU A 221 -16.20 -27.33 14.16
C GLU A 221 -16.15 -25.83 14.53
N PHE A 222 -17.27 -25.14 14.30
CA PHE A 222 -17.49 -23.70 14.54
C PHE A 222 -17.71 -23.38 16.02
#